data_AF-A0A835GRF1-F1
#
_entry.id   AF-A0A835GRF1-F1
#
_cell.length_a   1.000
_cell.length_b   1.000
_cell.length_c   1.000
_cell.angle_alpha   90.00
_cell.angle_beta   90.00
_cell.angle_gamma   90.00
#
_symmetry.space_group_name_H-M   'P 1'
#
loop_
_entity.id
_entity.type
_entity.pdbx_description
1 polymer ?
#
loop_
_entity_poly.entity_id
_entity_poly.type
_entity_poly.pdbx_seq_one_letter_code
_entity_poly.pdbx_strand_id
1 'polypeptide(L)'
;MVSKILIIALIVGTASAATWMGMPPKKPAELAHKSGCYVEEINDVIPFGDTVSPIGVCYSISCGRVMDYASCGIVATDDPQCYVTDEDLSKPYPHCCPDVKCDVDNNLF
;
A
#
# COMPACT_ATOMS: atom_id res chain seq x y z
N MET A 1 8.95 32.43 17.16
CA MET A 1 9.43 31.80 15.90
C MET A 1 9.75 30.31 16.07
N VAL A 2 10.39 29.88 17.16
CA VAL A 2 10.71 28.47 17.46
C VAL A 2 9.48 27.55 17.52
N SER A 3 8.36 28.03 18.09
CA SER A 3 7.11 27.26 18.21
C SER A 3 6.50 26.87 16.85
N LYS A 4 6.59 27.73 15.83
CA LYS A 4 6.04 27.41 14.49
C LYS A 4 6.88 26.37 13.76
N ILE A 5 8.20 26.39 13.94
CA ILE A 5 9.13 25.42 13.35
C ILE A 5 8.89 24.03 13.95
N LEU A 6 8.67 23.94 15.26
CA LEU A 6 8.32 22.69 15.95
C LEU A 6 7.00 22.09 15.45
N ILE A 7 5.98 22.93 15.23
CA ILE A 7 4.68 22.50 14.72
C ILE A 7 4.81 21.98 13.28
N ILE A 8 5.55 22.67 12.42
CA ILE A 8 5.78 22.23 11.03
C ILE A 8 6.56 20.90 11.00
N ALA A 9 7.59 20.74 11.84
CA ALA A 9 8.35 19.49 11.92
C ALA A 9 7.50 18.29 12.40
N LEU A 10 6.58 18.52 13.34
CA LEU A 10 5.63 17.51 13.82
C LEU A 10 4.65 17.08 12.73
N ILE A 11 4.13 18.02 11.92
CA ILE A 11 3.21 17.73 10.82
C ILE A 11 3.89 16.91 9.72
N VAL A 12 5.14 17.23 9.38
CA VAL A 12 5.94 16.46 8.42
C VAL A 12 6.18 15.02 8.92
N GLY A 13 6.35 14.82 10.22
CA GLY A 13 6.53 13.49 10.82
C GLY A 13 5.29 12.58 10.75
N THR A 14 4.09 13.15 10.59
CA THR A 14 2.83 12.39 10.52
C THR A 14 2.36 12.07 9.10
N ALA A 15 3.10 12.48 8.07
CA ALA A 15 2.74 12.26 6.68
C ALA A 15 3.17 10.86 6.18
N SER A 16 2.68 9.81 6.82
CA SER A 16 2.75 8.43 6.32
C SER A 16 1.36 7.82 6.34
N ALA A 17 0.46 8.39 5.54
CA ALA A 17 -0.88 7.85 5.36
C ALA A 17 -0.81 6.74 4.31
N ALA A 18 -1.05 5.50 4.76
CA ALA A 18 -1.31 4.25 4.03
C ALA A 18 -0.42 3.07 4.44
N THR A 19 0.45 3.23 5.45
CA THR A 19 1.22 2.10 5.99
C THR A 19 0.73 1.67 7.36
N TRP A 20 0.56 0.37 7.59
CA TRP A 20 0.32 -0.19 8.91
C TRP A 20 1.27 -1.34 9.20
N MET A 21 1.54 -1.58 10.49
CA MET A 21 2.36 -2.69 10.95
C MET A 21 1.46 -3.80 11.52
N GLY A 22 1.74 -5.04 11.15
CA GLY A 22 1.11 -6.23 11.73
C GLY A 22 2.15 -7.16 12.34
N MET A 23 1.75 -7.88 13.40
CA MET A 23 2.52 -9.05 13.80
C MET A 23 2.34 -10.14 12.75
N PRO A 24 3.42 -10.83 12.34
CA PRO A 24 3.31 -11.89 11.36
C PRO A 24 2.42 -13.02 11.88
N PRO A 25 1.55 -13.59 11.03
CA PRO A 25 0.73 -14.73 11.41
C PRO A 25 1.59 -15.93 11.79
N LYS A 26 1.01 -16.86 12.56
CA LYS A 26 1.74 -18.04 13.01
C LYS A 26 2.11 -18.89 11.80
N LYS A 27 3.42 -19.01 11.54
CA LYS A 27 3.97 -19.82 10.46
C LYS A 27 3.50 -21.29 10.58
N PRO A 28 2.92 -21.89 9.52
CA PRO A 28 2.58 -23.31 9.48
C PRO A 28 3.80 -24.20 9.71
N ALA A 29 3.61 -25.36 10.36
CA ALA A 29 4.71 -26.29 10.67
C ALA A 29 5.46 -26.76 9.42
N GLU A 30 4.76 -26.91 8.30
CA GLU A 30 5.33 -27.32 7.02
C GLU A 30 6.33 -26.30 6.46
N LEU A 31 6.12 -25.01 6.74
CA LEU A 31 6.97 -23.91 6.28
C LEU A 31 8.01 -23.48 7.32
N ALA A 32 8.06 -24.13 8.49
CA ALA A 32 8.96 -23.78 9.59
C ALA A 32 10.45 -23.80 9.20
N HIS A 33 10.81 -24.58 8.18
CA HIS A 33 12.17 -24.67 7.64
C HIS A 33 12.61 -23.44 6.82
N LYS A 34 11.67 -22.62 6.34
CA LYS A 34 11.97 -21.39 5.58
C LYS A 34 12.16 -20.21 6.54
N SER A 35 13.27 -19.48 6.42
CA SER A 35 13.52 -18.25 7.16
C SER A 35 12.77 -17.05 6.55
N GLY A 36 12.08 -16.25 7.38
CA GLY A 36 11.35 -15.07 6.92
C GLY A 36 9.93 -14.97 7.48
N CYS A 37 9.10 -14.08 6.93
CA CYS A 37 7.72 -13.84 7.34
C CYS A 37 6.77 -14.72 6.53
N TYR A 38 5.80 -15.34 7.20
CA TYR A 38 4.72 -16.06 6.52
C TYR A 38 3.66 -15.08 6.04
N VAL A 39 3.26 -15.21 4.77
CA VAL A 39 2.28 -14.37 4.08
C VAL A 39 1.09 -15.25 3.73
N GLU A 40 -0.07 -14.96 4.32
CA GLU A 40 -1.28 -15.78 4.18
C GLU A 40 -1.85 -15.76 2.76
N GLU A 41 -1.74 -14.61 2.10
CA GLU A 41 -2.30 -14.32 0.78
C GLU A 41 -1.69 -15.18 -0.33
N ILE A 42 -0.42 -15.56 -0.16
CA ILE A 42 0.30 -16.47 -1.09
C ILE A 42 0.59 -17.84 -0.47
N ASN A 43 0.22 -18.04 0.80
CA ASN A 43 0.52 -19.24 1.60
C ASN A 43 2.01 -19.65 1.51
N ASP A 44 2.92 -18.67 1.61
CA ASP A 44 4.37 -18.93 1.58
C ASP A 44 5.14 -17.96 2.48
N VAL A 45 6.43 -18.23 2.65
CA VAL A 45 7.37 -17.45 3.44
C VAL A 45 8.23 -16.59 2.51
N ILE A 46 8.21 -15.28 2.73
CA ILE A 46 9.09 -14.34 2.05
C ILE A 46 10.32 -14.04 2.91
N PRO A 47 11.52 -13.91 2.32
CA PRO A 47 12.74 -13.56 3.05
C PRO A 47 12.65 -12.21 3.78
N PHE A 48 13.49 -12.03 4.80
CA PHE A 48 13.63 -10.73 5.45
C PHE A 48 14.26 -9.70 4.49
N GLY A 49 13.68 -8.51 4.44
CA GLY A 49 14.04 -7.44 3.52
C GLY A 49 13.27 -7.46 2.21
N ASP A 50 12.52 -8.52 1.92
CA ASP A 50 11.74 -8.63 0.69
C ASP A 50 10.33 -8.04 0.85
N THR A 51 9.79 -7.61 -0.29
CA THR A 51 8.43 -7.08 -0.42
C THR A 51 7.68 -7.84 -1.49
N VAL A 52 6.42 -8.15 -1.23
CA VAL A 52 5.52 -8.81 -2.19
C VAL A 52 4.22 -8.04 -2.32
N SER A 53 3.61 -8.13 -3.51
CA SER A 53 2.29 -7.57 -3.80
C SER A 53 1.39 -8.71 -4.31
N PRO A 54 0.68 -9.42 -3.41
CA PRO A 54 -0.18 -10.53 -3.80
C PRO A 54 -1.32 -10.08 -4.73
N ILE A 55 -1.71 -10.95 -5.68
CA ILE A 55 -2.89 -10.72 -6.52
C ILE A 55 -4.15 -11.11 -5.73
N GLY A 56 -5.25 -10.37 -5.91
CA GLY A 56 -6.49 -10.56 -5.18
C GLY A 56 -6.66 -9.65 -3.95
N VAL A 57 -5.62 -8.91 -3.57
CA VAL A 57 -5.64 -7.84 -2.56
C VAL A 57 -4.86 -6.64 -3.07
N CYS A 58 -5.22 -5.43 -2.62
CA CYS A 58 -4.57 -4.20 -3.09
C CYS A 58 -3.71 -3.52 -2.02
N TYR A 59 -2.67 -4.24 -1.58
CA TYR A 59 -1.61 -3.71 -0.74
C TYR A 59 -0.31 -4.50 -0.96
N SER A 60 0.83 -3.87 -0.69
CA SER A 60 2.12 -4.56 -0.62
C SER A 60 2.46 -4.93 0.81
N ILE A 61 3.20 -6.02 0.97
CA ILE A 61 3.62 -6.58 2.25
C ILE A 61 5.15 -6.67 2.25
N SER A 62 5.79 -5.95 3.17
CA SER A 62 7.23 -5.96 3.38
C SER A 62 7.57 -6.74 4.65
N CYS A 63 8.49 -7.70 4.54
CA CYS A 63 8.95 -8.50 5.67
C CYS A 63 10.20 -7.89 6.30
N GLY A 64 10.04 -7.26 7.47
CA GLY A 64 11.15 -6.77 8.29
C GLY A 64 11.25 -7.50 9.62
N ARG A 65 11.53 -6.74 10.69
CA ARG A 65 11.33 -7.24 12.07
C ARG A 65 9.85 -7.44 12.39
N VAL A 66 8.99 -6.70 11.69
CA VAL A 66 7.54 -6.76 11.70
C VAL A 66 7.07 -6.86 10.24
N MET A 67 5.79 -7.16 10.02
CA MET A 67 5.22 -7.04 8.68
C MET A 67 4.71 -5.63 8.49
N ASP A 68 5.26 -4.93 7.50
CA ASP A 68 4.83 -3.60 7.08
C ASP A 68 3.92 -3.77 5.86
N TYR A 69 2.75 -3.15 5.89
CA TYR A 69 1.79 -3.18 4.80
C TYR A 69 1.63 -1.78 4.24
N ALA A 70 1.50 -1.65 2.92
CA ALA A 70 1.21 -0.38 2.26
C ALA A 70 -0.03 -0.51 1.37
N SER A 71 -1.09 0.24 1.65
CA SER A 71 -2.32 0.31 0.84
C SER A 71 -2.27 1.46 -0.16
N CYS A 72 -3.33 1.57 -0.96
CA CYS A 72 -3.58 2.74 -1.78
C CYS A 72 -3.83 3.97 -0.91
N GLY A 73 -3.45 5.14 -1.44
CA GLY A 73 -3.87 6.42 -0.89
C GLY A 73 -5.34 6.70 -1.21
N ILE A 74 -5.93 7.65 -0.49
CA ILE A 74 -7.27 8.14 -0.81
C ILE A 74 -7.17 9.03 -2.05
N VAL A 75 -7.94 8.71 -3.08
CA VAL A 75 -8.14 9.54 -4.27
C VAL A 75 -9.58 10.04 -4.30
N ALA A 76 -9.76 11.30 -4.67
CA ALA A 76 -11.06 11.94 -4.80
C ALA A 76 -10.98 13.04 -5.86
N THR A 77 -12.10 13.34 -6.50
CA THR A 77 -12.24 14.44 -7.47
C THR A 77 -13.57 15.14 -7.26
N ASP A 78 -13.56 16.47 -7.33
CA ASP A 78 -14.77 17.31 -7.37
C ASP A 78 -15.13 17.73 -8.80
N ASP A 79 -14.29 17.39 -9.78
CA ASP A 79 -14.51 17.70 -11.20
C ASP A 79 -15.59 16.76 -11.79
N PRO A 80 -16.71 17.30 -12.33
CA PRO A 80 -17.77 16.48 -12.92
C PRO A 80 -17.36 15.74 -14.21
N GLN A 81 -16.24 16.11 -14.85
CA GLN A 81 -15.69 15.42 -16.02
C GLN A 81 -14.71 14.31 -15.65
N CYS A 82 -14.47 14.11 -14.35
CA CYS A 82 -13.58 13.07 -13.86
C CYS A 82 -14.31 12.12 -12.93
N TYR A 83 -13.91 10.86 -12.96
CA TYR A 83 -14.40 9.82 -12.06
C TYR A 83 -13.23 9.05 -11.46
N VAL A 84 -13.44 8.54 -10.24
CA VAL A 84 -12.50 7.61 -9.60
C VAL A 84 -12.77 6.21 -10.15
N THR A 85 -11.72 5.54 -10.63
CA THR A 85 -11.83 4.15 -11.07
C THR A 85 -11.94 3.21 -9.88
N ASP A 86 -12.58 2.06 -10.08
CA ASP A 86 -12.56 0.99 -9.08
C ASP A 86 -11.16 0.35 -8.95
N GLU A 87 -10.93 -0.36 -7.84
CA GLU A 87 -9.76 -1.20 -7.65
C GLU A 87 -9.72 -2.36 -8.65
N ASP A 88 -8.56 -2.62 -9.24
CA ASP A 88 -8.32 -3.76 -10.13
C ASP A 88 -7.48 -4.82 -9.44
N LEU A 89 -8.13 -5.69 -8.66
CA LEU A 89 -7.50 -6.77 -7.89
C LEU A 89 -6.82 -7.85 -8.77
N SER A 90 -6.98 -7.78 -10.10
CA SER A 90 -6.26 -8.64 -11.04
C SER A 90 -4.80 -8.21 -11.22
N LYS A 91 -4.43 -7.02 -10.72
CA LYS A 91 -3.07 -6.47 -10.79
C LYS A 91 -2.43 -6.42 -9.40
N PRO A 92 -1.08 -6.48 -9.33
CA PRO A 92 -0.39 -6.25 -8.06
C PRO A 92 -0.40 -4.77 -7.68
N TYR A 93 -0.35 -4.48 -6.38
CA TYR A 93 -0.03 -3.15 -5.88
C TYR A 93 1.31 -2.65 -6.46
N PRO A 94 1.42 -1.38 -6.92
CA PRO A 94 0.43 -0.29 -6.83
C PRO A 94 -0.56 -0.20 -8.01
N HIS A 95 -0.50 -1.10 -8.99
CA HIS A 95 -1.30 -1.01 -10.22
C HIS A 95 -2.76 -1.42 -10.06
N CYS A 96 -3.13 -2.01 -8.93
CA CYS A 96 -4.52 -2.27 -8.56
C CYS A 96 -5.22 -1.03 -7.98
N CYS A 97 -4.49 0.03 -7.62
CA CYS A 97 -5.05 1.18 -6.93
C CYS A 97 -6.02 1.98 -7.81
N PRO A 98 -7.06 2.58 -7.20
CA PRO A 98 -7.96 3.48 -7.90
C PRO A 98 -7.22 4.74 -8.34
N ASP A 99 -7.59 5.28 -9.50
CA ASP A 99 -7.02 6.50 -10.07
C ASP A 99 -8.15 7.44 -10.54
N VAL A 100 -7.84 8.71 -10.73
CA VAL A 100 -8.76 9.68 -11.30
C VAL A 100 -8.62 9.66 -12.81
N LYS A 101 -9.68 9.25 -13.51
CA LYS A 101 -9.77 9.36 -14.96
C LYS A 101 -10.71 10.49 -15.33
N CYS A 102 -10.24 11.37 -16.20
CA CYS A 102 -11.04 12.44 -16.76
C CYS A 102 -11.38 12.12 -18.20
N ASP A 103 -12.64 12.30 -18.56
CA ASP A 103 -13.07 12.32 -19.95
C ASP A 103 -12.58 13.65 -20.53
N VAL A 104 -11.31 13.67 -20.92
CA VAL A 104 -10.75 14.81 -21.63
C VAL A 104 -11.45 14.82 -22.98
N ASP A 105 -12.39 15.75 -23.18
CA ASP A 105 -12.80 16.14 -24.52
C ASP A 105 -11.50 16.44 -25.27
N ASN A 106 -11.17 15.63 -26.28
CA ASN A 106 -10.02 15.79 -27.16
C ASN A 106 -10.16 17.06 -28.02
N ASN A 107 -10.35 18.22 -27.40
CA ASN A 107 -10.22 19.54 -28.00
C ASN A 107 -8.76 19.98 -27.90
N LEU A 108 -7.83 19.11 -28.32
CA LEU A 108 -6.51 19.51 -28.75
C LEU A 108 -6.71 20.34 -30.03
N PHE A 109 -6.91 21.64 -29.84
CA PHE A 109 -6.82 22.66 -30.89
C PHE A 109 -5.39 22.75 -31.43
#